data_AF-A0A4Y7SRN1-F1
#
_entry.id   AF-A0A4Y7SRN1-F1
#
_cell.length_a   1.000
_cell.length_b   1.000
_cell.length_c   1.000
_cell.angle_alpha   90.00
_cell.angle_beta   90.00
_cell.angle_gamma   90.00
#
_symmetry.space_group_name_H-M   'P 1'
#
loop_
_entity.id
_entity.type
_entity.pdbx_description
1 polymer ?
#
loop_
_entity_poly.entity_id
_entity_poly.type
_entity_poly.pdbx_seq_one_letter_code
_entity_poly.pdbx_strand_id
1 'polypeptide(L)'
;LLQIIISESAYLIWLVQNEWKIEKEQDERRCHTANEIEARWKAAITKRLRLNWALTNKYAHRKLALQWGVVKRTWHNIHEPGNRRALKTDLFESGVIVGSSSGRHPPGRNR
;
A
#
# COMPACT_ATOMS: atom_id res chain seq x y z
N LEU A 1 -2.10 11.17 11.60
CA LEU A 1 -2.23 9.72 11.87
C LEU A 1 -3.70 9.30 11.95
N LEU A 2 -4.49 9.86 12.88
CA LEU A 2 -5.92 9.52 13.03
C LEU A 2 -6.71 9.58 11.72
N GLN A 3 -6.53 10.64 10.93
CA GLN A 3 -7.17 10.77 9.62
C GLN A 3 -6.87 9.60 8.68
N ILE A 4 -5.62 9.11 8.66
CA ILE A 4 -5.20 7.97 7.83
C ILE A 4 -5.91 6.70 8.31
N ILE A 5 -5.93 6.47 9.63
CA ILE A 5 -6.58 5.29 10.21
C ILE A 5 -8.08 5.30 9.90
N ILE A 6 -8.75 6.44 10.10
CA ILE A 6 -10.19 6.58 9.84
C ILE A 6 -10.47 6.36 8.35
N SER A 7 -9.71 6.97 7.45
CA SER A 7 -9.94 6.81 6.00
C SER A 7 -9.71 5.38 5.52
N GLU A 8 -8.63 4.73 5.98
CA GLU A 8 -8.32 3.34 5.59
C GLU A 8 -9.36 2.36 6.18
N SER A 9 -9.81 2.61 7.41
CA SER A 9 -10.84 1.77 8.05
C SER A 9 -12.19 1.95 7.36
N ALA A 10 -12.60 3.18 7.03
CA ALA A 10 -13.83 3.43 6.28
C ALA A 10 -13.81 2.78 4.90
N TYR A 11 -12.68 2.87 4.19
CA TYR A 11 -12.50 2.20 2.91
C TYR A 11 -12.57 0.67 3.04
N LEU A 12 -11.93 0.09 4.06
CA LEU A 12 -11.99 -1.35 4.31
C LEU A 12 -13.41 -1.81 4.65
N ILE A 13 -14.15 -1.05 5.47
CA ILE A 13 -15.57 -1.34 5.77
C ILE A 13 -16.38 -1.34 4.47
N TRP A 14 -16.21 -0.31 3.65
CA TRP A 14 -16.87 -0.23 2.35
C TRP A 14 -16.53 -1.42 1.45
N LEU A 15 -15.25 -1.81 1.38
CA LEU A 15 -14.82 -2.95 0.56
C LEU A 15 -15.44 -4.27 1.05
N VAL A 16 -15.39 -4.54 2.36
CA VAL A 16 -15.98 -5.74 2.98
C VAL A 16 -17.48 -5.80 2.77
N GLN A 17 -18.18 -4.66 2.86
CA GLN A 17 -19.61 -4.60 2.57
C GLN A 17 -19.93 -4.88 1.10
N ASN A 18 -19.13 -4.39 0.16
CA ASN A 18 -19.33 -4.67 -1.26
C ASN A 18 -19.04 -6.14 -1.60
N GLU A 19 -17.97 -6.72 -1.05
CA GLU A 19 -17.69 -8.16 -1.19
C GLU A 19 -18.86 -9.00 -0.68
N TRP A 20 -19.39 -8.66 0.49
CA TRP A 20 -20.54 -9.38 1.07
C TRP A 20 -21.82 -9.23 0.22
N LYS A 21 -22.10 -8.02 -0.27
CA LYS A 21 -23.33 -7.73 -1.02
C LYS A 21 -23.32 -8.22 -2.47
N ILE A 22 -22.17 -8.12 -3.14
CA ILE A 22 -22.05 -8.37 -4.59
C ILE A 22 -21.50 -9.77 -4.86
N GLU A 23 -20.46 -10.22 -4.16
CA GLU A 23 -19.82 -11.52 -4.46
C GLU A 23 -20.45 -12.69 -3.70
N LYS A 24 -21.01 -12.42 -2.51
CA LYS A 24 -21.55 -13.45 -1.61
C LYS A 24 -23.07 -13.47 -1.52
N GLU A 25 -23.77 -12.63 -2.29
CA GLU A 25 -25.25 -12.55 -2.34
C GLU A 25 -25.90 -12.46 -0.95
N GLN A 26 -25.22 -11.85 0.02
CA GLN A 26 -25.66 -11.74 1.41
C GLN A 26 -25.79 -13.08 2.18
N ASP A 27 -25.11 -14.14 1.73
CA ASP A 27 -25.10 -15.42 2.42
C ASP A 27 -24.42 -15.30 3.81
N GLU A 28 -25.20 -15.49 4.87
CA GLU A 28 -24.75 -15.43 6.27
C GLU A 28 -23.66 -16.46 6.57
N ARG A 29 -23.64 -17.59 5.84
CA ARG A 29 -22.64 -18.66 6.04
C ARG A 29 -21.25 -18.28 5.54
N ARG A 30 -21.17 -17.24 4.69
CA ARG A 30 -19.91 -16.74 4.11
C ARG A 30 -19.49 -15.42 4.75
N CYS A 31 -20.04 -15.05 5.91
CA CYS A 31 -19.65 -13.86 6.64
C CYS A 31 -18.15 -13.90 6.99
N HIS A 32 -17.48 -12.75 6.90
CA HIS A 32 -16.06 -12.65 7.22
C HIS A 32 -15.83 -12.84 8.72
N THR A 33 -14.81 -13.61 9.07
CA THR A 33 -14.44 -13.79 10.48
C THR A 33 -13.69 -12.56 10.99
N ALA A 34 -13.78 -12.30 12.30
CA ALA A 34 -13.07 -11.18 12.93
C ALA A 34 -11.55 -11.25 12.67
N ASN A 35 -10.98 -12.46 12.66
CA ASN A 35 -9.55 -12.68 12.38
C ASN A 35 -9.15 -12.31 10.95
N GLU A 36 -9.99 -12.63 9.96
CA GLU A 36 -9.77 -12.23 8.57
C GLU A 36 -9.82 -10.71 8.42
N ILE A 37 -10.79 -10.06 9.06
CA ILE A 37 -10.93 -8.60 9.03
C ILE A 37 -9.71 -7.93 9.69
N GLU A 38 -9.26 -8.45 10.83
CA GLU A 38 -8.08 -7.94 11.52
C GLU A 38 -6.81 -8.11 10.66
N ALA A 39 -6.62 -9.27 10.04
CA ALA A 39 -5.48 -9.52 9.15
C ALA A 39 -5.49 -8.58 7.93
N ARG A 40 -6.67 -8.37 7.31
CA ARG A 40 -6.86 -7.43 6.19
C ARG A 40 -6.59 -5.99 6.62
N TRP A 41 -7.06 -5.59 7.78
CA TRP A 41 -6.81 -4.26 8.34
C TRP A 41 -5.32 -4.02 8.58
N LYS A 42 -4.63 -4.97 9.21
CA LYS A 42 -3.17 -4.92 9.39
C LYS A 42 -2.45 -4.79 8.04
N ALA A 43 -2.82 -5.62 7.06
CA ALA A 43 -2.23 -5.57 5.72
C ALA A 43 -2.45 -4.21 5.02
N ALA A 44 -3.63 -3.61 5.13
CA ALA A 44 -3.94 -2.31 4.56
C ALA A 44 -3.09 -1.19 5.19
N ILE A 45 -2.99 -1.16 6.52
CA ILE A 45 -2.17 -0.19 7.24
C ILE A 45 -0.67 -0.38 6.91
N THR A 46 -0.18 -1.61 6.87
CA THR A 46 1.21 -1.91 6.46
C THR A 46 1.46 -1.46 5.02
N LYS A 47 0.53 -1.70 4.10
CA LYS A 47 0.64 -1.26 2.70
C LYS A 47 0.72 0.27 2.62
N ARG A 48 -0.13 0.99 3.38
CA ARG A 48 -0.12 2.45 3.41
C ARG A 48 1.18 3.02 3.99
N LEU A 49 1.70 2.37 5.03
CA LEU A 49 2.99 2.71 5.63
C LEU A 49 4.13 2.54 4.59
N ARG A 50 4.16 1.41 3.87
CA ARG A 50 5.14 1.15 2.80
C ARG A 50 5.07 2.20 1.69
N LEU A 51 3.87 2.56 1.24
CA LEU A 51 3.66 3.61 0.23
C LEU A 51 4.19 4.97 0.69
N ASN A 52 3.88 5.39 1.92
CA ASN A 52 4.39 6.65 2.46
C ASN A 52 5.93 6.67 2.53
N TRP A 53 6.54 5.51 2.79
CA TRP A 53 7.99 5.38 2.75
C TRP A 53 8.59 5.41 1.35
N ALA A 54 7.98 4.71 0.38
CA ALA A 54 8.38 4.78 -1.03
C ALA A 54 8.35 6.23 -1.54
N LEU A 55 7.28 6.96 -1.22
CA LEU A 55 7.11 8.36 -1.57
C LEU A 55 8.13 9.30 -0.90
N THR A 56 8.89 8.83 0.10
CA THR A 56 9.96 9.62 0.71
C THR A 56 11.24 9.63 -0.15
N ASN A 57 11.36 8.73 -1.13
CA ASN A 57 12.53 8.65 -1.99
C ASN A 57 12.64 9.90 -2.89
N LYS A 58 13.55 10.80 -2.53
CA LYS A 58 13.84 12.04 -3.28
C LYS A 58 14.41 11.78 -4.68
N TYR A 59 15.10 10.65 -4.90
CA TYR A 59 15.63 10.32 -6.22
C TYR A 59 14.51 9.95 -7.19
N ALA A 60 13.52 9.18 -6.72
CA ALA A 60 12.38 8.75 -7.53
C ALA A 60 11.33 9.86 -7.71
N HIS A 61 11.02 10.62 -6.65
CA HIS A 61 9.89 11.56 -6.66
C HIS A 61 10.28 13.04 -6.68
N ARG A 62 11.59 13.36 -6.68
CA ARG A 62 12.15 14.72 -6.77
C ARG A 62 11.43 15.72 -5.86
N LYS A 63 10.68 16.67 -6.44
CA LYS A 63 9.96 17.74 -5.73
C LYS A 63 8.66 17.28 -5.06
N LEU A 64 8.12 16.12 -5.45
CA LEU A 64 6.92 15.51 -4.89
C LEU A 64 7.24 14.51 -3.77
N ALA A 65 8.52 14.34 -3.44
CA ALA A 65 8.93 13.42 -2.39
C ALA A 65 8.45 13.93 -1.02
N LEU A 66 7.80 13.04 -0.26
CA LEU A 66 7.44 13.30 1.12
C LEU A 66 8.69 13.53 1.96
N GLN A 67 8.60 14.46 2.91
CA GLN A 67 9.69 14.65 3.86
C GLN A 67 9.73 13.49 4.85
N TRP A 68 10.90 12.84 4.96
CA TRP A 68 11.13 11.73 5.90
C TRP A 68 10.74 12.08 7.35
N GLY A 69 11.00 13.30 7.79
CA GLY A 69 10.64 13.76 9.13
C GLY A 69 9.13 13.69 9.40
N VAL A 70 8.30 13.97 8.39
CA VAL A 70 6.84 13.94 8.49
C VAL A 70 6.33 12.49 8.56
N VAL A 71 6.85 11.61 7.71
CA VAL A 71 6.49 10.18 7.72
C VAL A 71 6.93 9.54 9.04
N LYS A 72 8.16 9.78 9.49
CA LYS A 72 8.66 9.28 10.77
C LYS A 72 7.80 9.76 11.94
N ARG A 73 7.48 11.05 12.01
CA ARG A 73 6.65 11.62 13.09
C ARG A 73 5.24 11.03 13.10
N THR A 74 4.68 10.80 11.91
CA THR A 74 3.31 10.28 11.77
C THR A 74 3.21 8.80 12.17
N TRP A 75 4.22 7.99 11.86
CA TRP A 75 4.18 6.53 12.04
C TRP A 75 5.01 6.02 13.23
N HIS A 76 5.66 6.92 13.97
CA HIS A 76 6.56 6.58 15.09
C HIS A 76 5.94 5.61 16.11
N ASN A 77 4.65 5.76 16.41
CA ASN A 77 3.97 4.99 17.45
C ASN A 77 3.43 3.63 16.95
N ILE A 78 3.43 3.40 15.64
CA ILE A 78 2.95 2.17 15.00
C ILE A 78 4.14 1.28 14.59
N HIS A 79 5.33 1.86 14.46
CA HIS A 79 6.51 1.14 14.03
C HIS A 79 7.23 0.46 15.21
N GLU A 80 7.24 -0.87 15.25
CA GLU A 80 8.11 -1.62 16.16
C GLU A 80 9.59 -1.29 15.89
N PRO A 81 10.41 -1.05 16.92
CA PRO A 81 11.79 -0.60 16.76
C PRO A 81 12.73 -1.59 16.04
N GLY A 82 12.33 -2.85 15.86
CA GLY A 82 13.15 -3.93 15.31
C GLY A 82 13.28 -3.99 13.79
N ASN A 83 12.32 -3.47 13.01
CA ASN A 83 12.23 -3.83 11.58
C ASN A 83 12.84 -2.81 10.60
N ARG A 84 13.80 -2.01 11.07
CA ARG A 84 14.43 -0.92 10.31
C ARG A 84 15.26 -1.39 9.10
N ARG A 85 15.72 -2.65 9.11
CA ARG A 85 16.54 -3.24 8.04
C ARG A 85 15.71 -4.03 7.03
N ALA A 86 14.76 -4.86 7.47
CA ALA A 86 13.96 -5.70 6.57
C ALA A 86 13.18 -4.89 5.53
N LEU A 87 12.75 -3.67 5.87
CA LEU A 87 11.95 -2.85 4.97
C LEU A 87 12.77 -2.06 3.94
N LYS A 88 14.06 -1.80 4.21
CA LYS A 88 14.93 -1.17 3.21
C LYS A 88 15.22 -2.16 2.08
N THR A 89 15.49 -3.41 2.39
CA THR A 89 15.80 -4.45 1.39
C THR A 89 14.61 -4.72 0.46
N ASP A 90 13.40 -4.87 1.02
CA ASP A 90 12.20 -5.24 0.25
C ASP A 90 11.74 -4.13 -0.75
N LEU A 91 12.05 -2.87 -0.45
CA LEU A 91 11.66 -1.72 -1.28
C LEU A 91 12.59 -1.50 -2.50
N PHE A 92 13.84 -1.96 -2.42
CA PHE A 92 14.79 -1.92 -3.53
C PHE A 92 14.75 -3.19 -4.39
N GLU A 93 14.24 -4.31 -3.85
CA GLU A 93 14.14 -5.59 -4.57
C GLU A 93 12.84 -5.75 -5.37
N SER A 94 11.74 -5.09 -4.99
CA SER A 94 10.49 -5.14 -5.76
C SER A 94 10.41 -4.08 -6.86
N GLY A 95 11.28 -4.21 -7.86
CA GLY A 95 11.25 -3.46 -9.11
C GLY A 95 10.18 -3.94 -10.09
N VAL A 96 8.96 -4.21 -9.64
CA VAL A 96 7.84 -4.56 -10.54
C VAL A 96 6.81 -3.44 -10.55
N ILE A 97 7.04 -2.48 -11.43
CA ILE A 97 6.02 -1.54 -11.91
C ILE A 97 5.18 -2.31 -12.93
N VAL A 98 4.01 -2.80 -12.54
CA VAL A 98 3.03 -3.30 -13.51
C VAL A 98 2.34 -2.09 -14.15
N GLY A 99 2.55 -1.90 -15.45
CA GLY A 99 1.71 -1.05 -16.29
C GLY A 99 2.29 0.29 -16.75
N SER A 100 3.39 0.24 -17.49
CA SER A 100 3.57 1.05 -18.70
C SER A 100 4.40 0.21 -19.64
N SER A 101 3.79 -0.31 -20.69
CA SER A 101 4.49 -0.91 -21.82
C SER A 101 5.46 0.12 -22.40
N SER A 102 6.70 0.11 -21.92
CA SER A 102 7.83 0.65 -22.65
C SER A 102 8.07 -0.27 -23.85
N GLY A 103 7.20 -0.15 -24.85
CA GLY A 103 7.49 -0.61 -26.19
C GLY A 103 8.76 0.11 -26.61
N ARG A 104 9.86 -0.64 -26.68
CA ARG A 104 11.03 -0.21 -27.44
C ARG A 104 10.52 0.05 -28.85
N HIS A 105 10.54 1.32 -29.27
CA HIS A 105 10.32 1.68 -30.65
C HIS A 105 11.30 0.84 -31.50
N PRO A 106 10.83 0.05 -32.48
CA PRO A 106 11.74 -0.68 -33.35
C PRO A 106 12.58 0.34 -34.13
N PRO A 107 13.91 0.20 -34.20
CA PRO A 107 14.73 1.10 -35.01
C PRO A 107 14.32 0.99 -36.48
N GLY A 108 14.14 2.14 -37.12
CA GLY A 108 13.71 2.28 -38.50
C GLY A 108 14.59 1.48 -39.45
N ARG A 109 13.93 0.72 -40.33
CA ARG A 109 14.55 0.03 -41.46
C ARG A 109 14.77 1.03 -42.59
N ASN A 110 15.94 1.67 -42.59
CA ASN A 110 16.49 2.31 -43.78
C ASN A 110 17.13 1.23 -44.67
N ARG A 111 16.39 0.81 -45.70
CA ARG A 111 16.83 0.45 -47.06
C ARG A 111 15.67 -0.14 -47.83
#